data_AF-A0A6L9VYB2-F1
#
_entry.id   AF-A0A6L9VYB2-F1
#
_cell.length_a   1.000
_cell.length_b   1.000
_cell.length_c   1.000
_cell.angle_alpha   90.00
_cell.angle_beta   90.00
_cell.angle_gamma   90.00
#
_symmetry.space_group_name_H-M   'P 1'
#
loop_
_entity.id
_entity.type
_entity.pdbx_description
1 polymer ?
#
loop_
_entity_poly.entity_id
_entity_poly.type
_entity_poly.pdbx_seq_one_letter_code
_entity_poly.pdbx_strand_id
1 'polypeptide(L)'
;MAEPTRAGAAPAPVPGDGPSEFVEQMYLAVVEEHWLWEVPLGLSDGHGGYEHGPWDPAECSRQLLAWFDAGLVELYTDPPDDAPRPQNVAEWRAWHQGRYRVEDGPGIARAVLADPSRWTGSPGDGFLRLAPTDAGMAPDAAWV
;
A
#
# COMPACT_ATOMS: atom_id res chain seq x y z
N MET A 1 24.62 52.77 17.22
CA MET A 1 23.64 51.84 17.79
C MET A 1 22.95 51.17 16.61
N ALA A 2 23.17 49.87 16.41
CA ALA A 2 22.64 49.13 15.27
C ALA A 2 21.41 48.34 15.72
N GLU A 3 20.29 48.51 15.02
CA GLU A 3 19.08 47.70 15.20
C GLU A 3 19.34 46.25 14.75
N PRO A 4 18.84 45.23 15.48
CA PRO A 4 18.90 43.87 15.01
C PRO A 4 17.82 43.65 13.94
N THR A 5 18.25 43.36 12.71
CA THR A 5 17.43 42.79 11.65
C THR A 5 16.66 41.59 12.21
N ARG A 6 15.33 41.71 12.31
CA ARG A 6 14.46 40.56 12.53
C ARG A 6 14.68 39.59 11.39
N ALA A 7 15.29 38.44 11.71
CA ALA A 7 15.25 37.27 10.85
C ALA A 7 13.78 37.03 10.49
N GLY A 8 13.46 37.09 9.20
CA GLY A 8 12.14 36.72 8.71
C GLY A 8 11.85 35.32 9.22
N ALA A 9 10.79 35.20 10.02
CA ALA A 9 10.26 33.90 10.38
C ALA A 9 10.01 33.14 9.08
N ALA A 10 10.56 31.92 8.98
CA ALA A 10 10.21 31.01 7.91
C ALA A 10 8.67 30.94 7.86
N PRO A 11 8.05 31.00 6.67
CA PRO A 11 6.61 30.92 6.57
C PRO A 11 6.14 29.62 7.24
N ALA A 12 5.10 29.73 8.07
CA ALA A 12 4.44 28.57 8.63
C ALA A 12 3.97 27.65 7.49
N PRO A 13 4.05 26.31 7.66
CA PRO A 13 3.59 25.38 6.63
C PRO A 13 2.14 25.65 6.28
N VAL A 14 1.85 25.66 4.98
CA VAL A 14 0.51 25.89 4.44
C VAL A 14 -0.35 24.65 4.76
N PRO A 15 -1.56 24.78 5.31
CA PRO A 15 -2.45 23.64 5.44
C PRO A 15 -2.85 23.18 4.03
N GLY A 16 -2.32 22.03 3.58
CA GLY A 16 -2.62 21.48 2.25
C GLY A 16 -1.48 20.72 1.57
N ASP A 17 -0.26 20.72 2.12
CA ASP A 17 0.91 20.05 1.51
C ASP A 17 1.05 18.55 1.90
N GLY A 18 0.04 17.99 2.56
CA GLY A 18 0.01 16.58 2.98
C GLY A 18 -0.83 15.71 2.04
N PRO A 19 -0.60 14.38 2.02
CA PRO A 19 -1.49 13.44 1.36
C PRO A 19 -2.95 13.59 1.82
N SER A 20 -3.88 13.15 0.97
CA SER A 20 -5.25 12.92 1.41
C SER A 20 -5.31 11.75 2.40
N GLU A 21 -6.30 11.75 3.28
CA GLU A 21 -6.59 10.61 4.18
C GLU A 21 -6.68 9.28 3.40
N PHE A 22 -7.26 9.30 2.20
CA PHE A 22 -7.29 8.14 1.32
C PHE A 22 -5.89 7.59 1.02
N VAL A 23 -4.95 8.47 0.65
CA VAL A 23 -3.56 8.09 0.31
C VAL A 23 -2.81 7.59 1.54
N GLU A 24 -2.98 8.25 2.69
CA GLU A 24 -2.36 7.83 3.96
C GLU A 24 -2.81 6.42 4.36
N GLN A 25 -4.11 6.18 4.31
CA GLN A 25 -4.71 4.91 4.72
C GLN A 25 -4.41 3.81 3.69
N MET A 26 -4.38 4.13 2.40
CA MET A 26 -3.93 3.19 1.36
C MET A 26 -2.46 2.80 1.56
N TYR A 27 -1.61 3.75 1.96
CA TYR A 27 -0.21 3.48 2.25
C TYR A 27 -0.06 2.59 3.49
N LEU A 28 -0.84 2.83 4.54
CA LEU A 28 -0.89 1.96 5.71
C LEU A 28 -1.33 0.54 5.32
N ALA A 29 -2.34 0.38 4.47
CA ALA A 29 -2.77 -0.93 3.97
C ALA A 29 -1.64 -1.67 3.23
N VAL A 30 -0.81 -0.95 2.47
CA VAL A 30 0.39 -1.52 1.84
C VAL A 30 1.42 -1.95 2.88
N VAL A 31 1.77 -1.07 3.83
CA VAL A 31 2.81 -1.32 4.84
C VAL A 31 2.41 -2.46 5.80
N GLU A 32 1.13 -2.55 6.13
CA GLU A 32 0.55 -3.64 6.94
C GLU A 32 0.23 -4.89 6.12
N GLU A 33 0.57 -4.86 4.83
CA GLU A 33 0.45 -5.97 3.89
C GLU A 33 -0.96 -6.54 3.79
N HIS A 34 -1.98 -5.67 3.77
CA HIS A 34 -3.39 -6.09 3.73
C HIS A 34 -3.69 -6.99 2.54
N TRP A 35 -4.72 -7.82 2.69
CA TRP A 35 -5.24 -8.52 1.54
C TRP A 35 -5.83 -7.52 0.55
N LEU A 36 -5.55 -7.73 -0.74
CA LEU A 36 -5.98 -6.81 -1.79
C LEU A 36 -7.51 -6.61 -1.79
N TRP A 37 -8.27 -7.65 -1.44
CA TRP A 37 -9.73 -7.59 -1.35
C TRP A 37 -10.28 -6.77 -0.18
N GLU A 38 -9.49 -6.55 0.87
CA GLU A 38 -9.87 -5.73 2.03
C GLU A 38 -9.74 -4.24 1.75
N VAL A 39 -8.84 -3.87 0.84
CA VAL A 39 -8.48 -2.48 0.56
C VAL A 39 -9.71 -1.57 0.36
N PRO A 40 -10.73 -1.91 -0.46
CA PRO A 40 -11.87 -1.03 -0.67
C PRO A 40 -12.87 -1.02 0.49
N LEU A 41 -12.83 -2.04 1.35
CA LEU A 41 -13.66 -2.11 2.56
C LEU A 41 -13.24 -1.04 3.57
N GLY A 42 -11.99 -0.58 3.48
CA GLY A 42 -11.40 0.38 4.39
C GLY A 42 -10.60 -0.28 5.50
N LEU A 43 -9.95 0.53 6.32
CA LEU A 43 -9.17 0.08 7.46
C LEU A 43 -10.02 0.07 8.73
N SER A 44 -9.94 -1.02 9.49
CA SER A 44 -10.57 -1.11 10.82
C SER A 44 -9.60 -0.69 11.91
N ASP A 45 -10.11 0.06 12.89
CA ASP A 45 -9.38 0.46 14.10
C ASP A 45 -9.23 -0.67 15.14
N GLY A 46 -9.68 -1.88 14.81
CA GLY A 46 -9.69 -3.02 15.72
C GLY A 46 -10.88 -3.07 16.70
N HIS A 47 -11.84 -2.14 16.62
CA HIS A 47 -13.06 -2.12 17.44
C HIS A 47 -14.33 -2.50 16.67
N GLY A 48 -14.19 -3.04 15.45
CA GLY A 48 -15.29 -3.61 14.67
C GLY A 48 -16.03 -2.62 13.76
N GLY A 49 -15.47 -1.43 13.53
CA GLY A 49 -15.89 -0.49 12.49
C GLY A 49 -14.78 -0.23 11.47
N TYR A 50 -15.15 0.21 10.26
CA TYR A 50 -14.24 0.81 9.29
C TYR A 50 -14.40 2.33 9.43
N GLU A 51 -13.48 3.02 10.11
CA GLU A 51 -13.54 4.49 10.24
C GLU A 51 -13.02 5.19 8.99
N HIS A 52 -12.10 4.54 8.26
CA HIS A 52 -11.47 5.09 7.06
C HIS A 52 -11.90 4.29 5.83
N GLY A 53 -12.81 4.87 5.05
CA GLY A 53 -13.47 4.20 3.92
C GLY A 53 -14.97 3.97 4.18
N PRO A 54 -15.65 3.12 3.39
CA PRO A 54 -15.12 2.39 2.23
C PRO A 54 -14.71 3.33 1.08
N TRP A 55 -13.85 2.85 0.19
CA TRP A 55 -13.42 3.61 -0.98
C TRP A 55 -13.90 2.95 -2.28
N ASP A 56 -14.02 3.76 -3.34
CA ASP A 56 -14.32 3.26 -4.68
C ASP A 56 -13.19 2.31 -5.14
N PRO A 57 -13.48 1.02 -5.44
CA PRO A 57 -12.47 0.09 -5.95
C PRO A 57 -11.71 0.61 -7.17
N ALA A 58 -12.35 1.43 -8.01
CA ALA A 58 -11.69 2.04 -9.16
C ALA A 58 -10.66 3.10 -8.75
N GLU A 59 -10.88 3.84 -7.66
CA GLU A 59 -9.89 4.77 -7.10
C GLU A 59 -8.73 4.03 -6.44
N CYS A 60 -9.03 2.97 -5.67
CA CYS A 60 -8.01 2.09 -5.10
C CYS A 60 -7.11 1.49 -6.19
N SER A 61 -7.71 0.98 -7.27
CA SER A 61 -6.97 0.47 -8.44
C SER A 61 -6.07 1.53 -9.06
N ARG A 62 -6.57 2.75 -9.29
CA ARG A 62 -5.77 3.84 -9.84
C ARG A 62 -4.53 4.14 -8.99
N GLN A 63 -4.70 4.26 -7.67
CA GLN A 63 -3.59 4.55 -6.76
C GLN A 63 -2.58 3.40 -6.70
N LEU A 64 -3.05 2.17 -6.52
CA LEU A 64 -2.19 0.99 -6.46
C LEU A 64 -1.45 0.75 -7.78
N LEU A 65 -2.08 1.01 -8.93
CA LEU A 65 -1.40 0.96 -10.23
C LEU A 65 -0.32 2.03 -10.36
N ALA A 66 -0.56 3.25 -9.90
CA ALA A 66 0.44 4.32 -9.93
C ALA A 66 1.67 3.92 -9.12
N TRP A 67 1.45 3.39 -7.90
CA TRP A 67 2.54 2.89 -7.05
C TRP A 67 3.23 1.64 -7.61
N PHE A 68 2.49 0.73 -8.23
CA PHE A 68 3.08 -0.44 -8.88
C PHE A 68 3.95 -0.03 -10.08
N ASP A 69 3.47 0.88 -10.94
CA ASP A 69 4.22 1.38 -12.08
C ASP A 69 5.45 2.20 -11.66
N ALA A 70 5.39 2.86 -10.51
CA ALA A 70 6.53 3.54 -9.88
C ALA A 70 7.49 2.58 -9.14
N GLY A 71 7.18 1.28 -9.07
CA GLY A 71 8.00 0.28 -8.39
C GLY A 71 7.96 0.36 -6.86
N LEU A 72 6.90 0.93 -6.28
CA LEU A 72 6.73 1.14 -4.85
C LEU A 72 5.95 0.00 -4.18
N VAL A 73 5.06 -0.66 -4.92
CA VAL A 73 4.23 -1.76 -4.43
C VAL A 73 4.49 -3.03 -5.23
N GLU A 74 4.49 -4.15 -4.54
CA GLU A 74 4.49 -5.49 -5.11
C GLU A 74 3.30 -6.31 -4.58
N LEU A 75 2.92 -7.35 -5.33
CA LEU A 75 1.89 -8.31 -4.93
C LEU A 75 2.50 -9.68 -4.71
N TYR A 76 2.04 -10.37 -3.67
CA TYR A 76 2.43 -11.75 -3.38
C TYR A 76 1.23 -12.60 -2.96
N THR A 77 1.36 -13.92 -3.13
CA THR A 77 0.35 -14.90 -2.69
C THR A 77 0.62 -15.36 -1.26
N ASP A 78 -0.42 -15.47 -0.42
CA ASP A 78 -0.28 -16.01 0.94
C ASP A 78 0.30 -17.44 0.90
N PRO A 79 1.12 -17.86 1.88
CA PRO A 79 1.62 -19.23 1.98
C PRO A 79 0.48 -20.26 2.09
N PRO A 80 0.71 -21.52 1.69
CA PRO A 80 -0.16 -22.64 2.07
C PRO A 80 -0.35 -22.73 3.59
N ASP A 81 -1.55 -23.11 4.03
CA ASP A 81 -1.91 -23.16 5.46
C ASP A 81 -1.06 -24.10 6.32
N ASP A 82 -0.44 -25.11 5.71
CA ASP A 82 0.41 -26.09 6.38
C ASP A 82 1.89 -25.68 6.48
N ALA A 83 2.25 -24.54 5.90
CA ALA A 83 3.60 -23.99 5.97
C ALA A 83 3.83 -23.19 7.27
N PRO A 84 5.06 -23.22 7.84
CA PRO A 84 5.43 -22.30 8.91
C PRO A 84 5.27 -20.86 8.40
N ARG A 85 4.33 -20.11 8.97
CA ARG A 85 4.10 -18.74 8.51
C ARG A 85 5.28 -17.84 8.92
N PRO A 86 5.96 -17.21 7.96
CA PRO A 86 6.93 -16.17 8.29
C PRO A 86 6.23 -15.01 9.00
N GLN A 87 6.90 -14.42 9.99
CA GLN A 87 6.30 -13.39 10.84
C GLN A 87 6.42 -11.97 10.25
N ASN A 88 7.21 -11.80 9.19
CA ASN A 88 7.47 -10.52 8.53
C ASN A 88 7.96 -10.73 7.08
N VAL A 89 7.99 -9.65 6.28
CA VAL A 89 8.49 -9.65 4.88
C VAL A 89 9.88 -10.24 4.75
N ALA A 90 10.82 -9.94 5.66
CA ALA A 90 12.19 -10.40 5.54
C ALA A 90 12.29 -11.93 5.70
N GLU A 91 11.58 -12.48 6.67
CA GLU A 91 11.41 -13.93 6.86
C GLU A 91 10.69 -14.55 5.67
N TRP A 92 9.65 -13.91 5.14
CA TRP A 92 8.90 -14.39 3.98
C TRP A 92 9.80 -14.43 2.72
N ARG A 93 10.54 -13.35 2.45
CA ARG A 93 11.51 -13.23 1.36
C ARG A 93 12.61 -14.29 1.49
N ALA A 94 13.12 -14.52 2.69
CA ALA A 94 14.14 -15.53 2.96
C ALA A 94 13.61 -16.96 2.77
N TRP A 95 12.40 -17.23 3.28
CA TRP A 95 11.73 -18.52 3.18
C TRP A 95 11.50 -18.95 1.72
N HIS A 96 11.14 -17.99 0.86
CA HIS A 96 10.85 -18.23 -0.55
C HIS A 96 11.95 -17.84 -1.54
N GLN A 97 13.12 -17.41 -1.09
CA GLN A 97 14.20 -16.89 -1.96
C GLN A 97 13.70 -15.79 -2.94
N GLY A 98 12.67 -15.03 -2.57
CA GLY A 98 12.04 -14.02 -3.42
C GLY A 98 11.20 -14.54 -4.61
N ARG A 99 10.81 -15.83 -4.63
CA ARG A 99 10.19 -16.48 -5.80
C ARG A 99 8.69 -16.23 -6.03
N TYR A 100 7.91 -15.89 -4.99
CA TYR A 100 6.44 -15.76 -5.09
C TYR A 100 5.91 -14.31 -5.05
N ARG A 101 6.68 -13.33 -5.56
CA ARG A 101 6.03 -12.17 -6.22
C ARG A 101 5.20 -12.78 -7.34
N VAL A 102 3.90 -12.45 -7.47
CA VAL A 102 2.98 -13.01 -8.49
C VAL A 102 3.74 -13.78 -9.56
N GLU A 103 3.83 -15.10 -9.38
CA GLU A 103 4.46 -15.99 -10.35
C GLU A 103 3.75 -15.72 -11.69
N ASP A 104 4.56 -15.58 -12.76
CA ASP A 104 4.21 -15.19 -14.13
C ASP A 104 4.15 -13.68 -14.46
N GLY A 105 5.02 -12.88 -13.84
CA GLY A 105 5.56 -11.64 -14.44
C GLY A 105 4.79 -10.36 -14.14
N PRO A 106 5.43 -9.17 -14.27
CA PRO A 106 4.84 -7.87 -13.95
C PRO A 106 3.54 -7.57 -14.71
N GLY A 107 3.30 -8.26 -15.83
CA GLY A 107 2.05 -8.17 -16.58
C GLY A 107 0.82 -8.69 -15.83
N ILE A 108 0.96 -9.73 -14.99
CA ILE A 108 -0.17 -10.29 -14.24
C ILE A 108 -0.52 -9.41 -13.04
N ALA A 109 0.46 -9.02 -12.24
CA ALA A 109 0.23 -8.12 -11.10
C ALA A 109 -0.41 -6.81 -11.56
N ARG A 110 0.11 -6.22 -12.65
CA ARG A 110 -0.51 -5.04 -13.27
C ARG A 110 -1.93 -5.32 -13.76
N ALA A 111 -2.19 -6.45 -14.42
CA ALA A 111 -3.52 -6.79 -14.91
C ALA A 111 -4.54 -7.02 -13.78
N VAL A 112 -4.12 -7.60 -12.66
CA VAL A 112 -4.95 -7.75 -11.46
C VAL A 112 -5.27 -6.38 -10.88
N LEU A 113 -4.25 -5.55 -10.63
CA LEU A 113 -4.45 -4.20 -10.08
C LEU A 113 -5.32 -3.33 -10.99
N ALA A 114 -5.24 -3.51 -12.31
CA ALA A 114 -6.01 -2.75 -13.29
C ALA A 114 -7.49 -3.13 -13.39
N ASP A 115 -7.87 -4.28 -12.83
CA ASP A 115 -9.24 -4.78 -12.89
C ASP A 115 -9.76 -5.04 -11.47
N PRO A 116 -10.36 -4.01 -10.82
CA PRO A 116 -10.97 -4.14 -9.50
C PRO A 116 -11.87 -5.36 -9.33
N SER A 117 -12.56 -5.79 -10.39
CA SER A 117 -13.50 -6.91 -10.31
C SER A 117 -12.84 -8.25 -10.01
N ARG A 118 -11.52 -8.37 -10.20
CA ARG A 118 -10.74 -9.58 -9.90
C ARG A 118 -10.41 -9.74 -8.43
N TRP A 119 -10.36 -8.64 -7.70
CA TRP A 119 -9.97 -8.64 -6.29
C TRP A 119 -11.03 -8.02 -5.38
N THR A 120 -12.14 -7.54 -5.94
CA THR A 120 -13.34 -7.16 -5.17
C THR A 120 -14.42 -8.23 -5.32
N GLY A 121 -14.74 -8.93 -4.23
CA GLY A 121 -15.79 -9.96 -4.22
C GLY A 121 -15.35 -11.28 -3.59
N SER A 122 -15.99 -12.37 -4.01
CA SER A 122 -15.69 -13.72 -3.52
C SER A 122 -14.29 -14.16 -3.96
N PRO A 123 -13.51 -14.88 -3.13
CA PRO A 123 -12.09 -15.14 -3.35
C PRO A 123 -11.89 -16.19 -4.47
N GLY A 124 -12.06 -15.78 -5.72
CA GLY A 124 -11.81 -16.59 -6.91
C GLY A 124 -10.36 -16.49 -7.38
N ASP A 125 -9.84 -15.26 -7.45
CA ASP A 125 -8.49 -14.97 -7.94
C ASP A 125 -7.53 -14.66 -6.78
N GLY A 126 -7.51 -15.53 -5.77
CA GLY A 126 -6.41 -15.65 -4.82
C GLY A 126 -6.30 -14.57 -3.74
N PHE A 127 -5.86 -15.01 -2.57
CA PHE A 127 -5.49 -14.15 -1.44
C PHE A 127 -4.16 -13.44 -1.75
N LEU A 128 -4.21 -12.47 -2.67
CA LEU A 128 -3.07 -11.59 -2.95
C LEU A 128 -2.95 -10.57 -1.83
N ARG A 129 -1.74 -10.37 -1.36
CA ARG A 129 -1.39 -9.39 -0.35
C ARG A 129 -0.53 -8.29 -0.98
N LEU A 130 -0.74 -7.08 -0.48
CA LEU A 130 0.13 -5.94 -0.79
C LEU A 130 1.45 -6.10 -0.06
N ALA A 131 2.54 -5.61 -0.64
CA ALA A 131 3.78 -5.37 0.08
C ALA A 131 4.48 -4.14 -0.47
N PRO A 132 5.14 -3.35 0.39
CA PRO A 132 6.00 -2.28 -0.07
C PRO A 132 7.31 -2.86 -0.60
N THR A 133 7.81 -2.29 -1.69
CA THR A 133 9.21 -2.51 -2.10
C THR A 133 10.14 -1.71 -1.18
N ASP A 134 11.46 -1.92 -1.31
CA ASP A 134 12.42 -1.10 -0.56
C ASP A 134 12.29 0.40 -0.91
N ALA A 135 11.92 0.73 -2.16
CA ALA A 135 11.59 2.09 -2.57
C ALA A 135 10.24 2.54 -1.99
N GLY A 136 9.26 1.63 -1.91
CA GLY A 136 7.96 1.84 -1.27
C GLY A 136 8.03 2.17 0.22
N MET A 137 9.14 1.83 0.90
CA MET A 137 9.36 2.16 2.31
C MET A 137 10.05 3.51 2.54
N ALA A 138 10.41 4.23 1.48
CA ALA A 138 11.05 5.54 1.60
C ALA A 138 10.08 6.59 2.18
N PRO A 139 10.56 7.62 2.89
CA PRO A 139 9.71 8.63 3.53
C PRO A 139 8.77 9.40 2.59
N ASP A 140 9.05 9.39 1.29
CA ASP A 140 8.31 10.08 0.23
C ASP A 140 7.54 9.14 -0.71
N ALA A 141 7.60 7.82 -0.49
CA ALA A 141 7.02 6.83 -1.38
C ALA A 141 5.49 6.95 -1.53
N ALA A 142 4.79 7.28 -0.44
CA ALA A 142 3.35 7.40 -0.43
C ALA A 142 2.82 8.57 -1.30
N TRP A 143 3.69 9.50 -1.72
CA TRP A 143 3.30 10.76 -2.36
C TRP A 143 3.37 10.74 -3.90
N VAL A 144 3.62 9.56 -4.48
CA VAL A 144 3.69 9.32 -5.93
C VAL A 144 2.34 9.01 -6.54
#